data_AF-A0A1B3MNH4-F1
#
_entry.id   AF-A0A1B3MNH4-F1
#
_cell.length_a   1.000
_cell.length_b   1.000
_cell.length_c   1.000
_cell.angle_alpha   90.00
_cell.angle_beta   90.00
_cell.angle_gamma   90.00
#
_symmetry.space_group_name_H-M   'P 1'
#
loop_
_entity.id
_entity.type
_entity.pdbx_description
1 polymer ?
#
loop_
_entity_poly.entity_id
_entity_poly.type
_entity_poly.pdbx_seq_one_letter_code
_entity_poly.pdbx_strand_id
1 'polypeptide(L)'
;MDGALTLFLVIFGCSDDMSRCQRIETPPTTFASASICNSQEAAALATKEAISADYPTIIARCVNGKQLGAWGLKTIDMSNLLR
;
A
#
# COMPACT_ATOMS: atom_id res chain seq x y z
N MET A 1 1.04 -27.17 -3.79
CA MET A 1 -0.14 -26.27 -3.85
C MET A 1 0.40 -24.85 -3.75
N ASP A 2 0.97 -24.35 -4.83
CA ASP A 2 1.42 -22.98 -4.95
C ASP A 2 0.17 -22.11 -5.03
N GLY A 3 -0.31 -21.66 -3.87
CA GLY A 3 -1.35 -20.65 -3.81
C GLY A 3 -0.86 -19.44 -4.59
N ALA A 4 -1.56 -19.09 -5.67
CA ALA A 4 -1.23 -17.93 -6.48
C ALA A 4 -0.97 -16.75 -5.54
N LEU A 5 0.24 -16.17 -5.61
CA LEU A 5 0.63 -15.02 -4.81
C LEU A 5 -0.20 -13.82 -5.28
N THR A 6 -1.43 -13.69 -4.78
CA THR A 6 -2.25 -12.51 -5.01
C THR A 6 -1.57 -11.35 -4.30
N LEU A 7 -1.13 -10.40 -5.12
CA LEU A 7 -0.59 -9.13 -4.65
C LEU A 7 -1.71 -8.10 -4.65
N PHE A 8 -1.64 -7.20 -3.70
CA PHE A 8 -2.61 -6.15 -3.49
C PHE A 8 -1.86 -4.83 -3.57
N LEU A 9 -2.35 -3.92 -4.40
CA LEU A 9 -1.88 -2.55 -4.39
C LEU A 9 -2.67 -1.77 -3.36
N VAL A 10 -1.95 -1.16 -2.42
CA VAL A 10 -2.52 -0.50 -1.25
C VAL A 10 -1.92 0.87 -1.11
N ILE A 11 -2.78 1.84 -0.80
CA ILE A 11 -2.39 3.23 -0.55
C ILE A 11 -2.29 3.44 0.96
N PHE A 12 -1.20 4.08 1.40
CA PHE A 12 -0.94 4.43 2.78
C PHE A 12 -0.78 5.94 2.92
N GLY A 13 -1.44 6.50 3.93
CA GLY A 13 -1.20 7.84 4.41
C GLY A 13 -0.24 7.80 5.60
N CYS A 14 0.87 8.51 5.49
CA CYS A 14 1.98 8.48 6.43
C CYS A 14 2.22 9.86 7.05
N SER A 15 2.78 9.87 8.26
CA SER A 15 3.51 11.02 8.80
C SER A 15 4.75 11.34 7.94
N ASP A 16 5.26 12.57 8.06
CA ASP A 16 6.42 13.08 7.29
C ASP A 16 7.67 12.17 7.43
N ASP A 17 7.90 11.65 8.64
CA ASP A 17 9.00 10.72 8.96
C ASP A 17 8.72 9.25 8.58
N MET A 18 7.55 8.95 8.00
CA MET A 18 7.12 7.59 7.59
C MET A 18 7.01 6.54 8.72
N SER A 19 7.17 6.95 9.98
CA SER A 19 7.05 6.10 11.16
C SER A 19 5.61 5.78 11.56
N ARG A 20 4.63 6.52 11.03
CA ARG A 20 3.21 6.28 11.26
C ARG A 20 2.43 6.30 9.96
N CYS A 21 2.34 5.14 9.32
CA CYS A 21 1.56 4.93 8.11
C CYS A 21 0.26 4.19 8.42
N GLN A 22 -0.84 4.68 7.88
CA GLN A 22 -2.14 4.04 7.97
C GLN A 22 -2.66 3.75 6.57
N ARG A 23 -3.33 2.62 6.42
CA ARG A 23 -3.97 2.27 5.16
C ARG A 23 -5.11 3.24 4.89
N ILE A 24 -5.12 3.86 3.72
CA ILE A 24 -6.27 4.62 3.25
C ILE A 24 -7.30 3.63 2.73
N GLU A 25 -8.55 3.82 3.13
CA GLU A 25 -9.62 2.88 2.77
C GLU A 25 -9.97 3.02 1.29
N THR A 26 -9.37 2.15 0.48
CA THR A 26 -9.66 2.00 -0.95
C THR A 26 -9.88 0.53 -1.26
N PRO A 27 -10.74 0.18 -2.24
CA PRO A 27 -10.87 -1.21 -2.68
C PRO A 27 -9.51 -1.71 -3.15
N PRO A 28 -8.97 -2.78 -2.53
CA PRO A 28 -7.64 -3.25 -2.88
C PRO A 28 -7.66 -3.86 -4.27
N THR A 29 -6.78 -3.38 -5.15
CA THR A 29 -6.65 -3.93 -6.50
C THR A 29 -5.69 -5.11 -6.47
N THR A 30 -6.12 -6.25 -7.03
CA THR A 30 -5.33 -7.49 -7.02
C THR A 30 -4.55 -7.69 -8.30
N PHE A 31 -3.32 -8.19 -8.18
CA PHE A 31 -2.42 -8.47 -9.29
C PHE A 31 -1.83 -9.88 -9.17
N ALA A 32 -1.61 -10.51 -10.32
CA ALA A 32 -1.00 -11.84 -10.42
C ALA A 32 0.54 -11.82 -10.48
N SER A 33 1.16 -10.64 -10.61
CA SER A 33 2.61 -10.48 -10.74
C SER A 33 3.11 -9.24 -10.02
N ALA A 34 4.26 -9.36 -9.36
CA ALA A 34 4.90 -8.26 -8.66
C ALA A 34 5.31 -7.13 -9.59
N SER A 35 5.82 -7.48 -10.79
CA SER A 35 6.21 -6.47 -11.77
C SER A 35 5.01 -5.62 -12.22
N ILE A 36 3.85 -6.24 -12.42
CA ILE A 36 2.63 -5.54 -12.83
C ILE A 36 2.09 -4.71 -11.67
N CYS A 37 2.11 -5.25 -10.46
CA CYS A 37 1.67 -4.51 -9.29
C CYS A 37 2.52 -3.24 -9.10
N ASN A 38 3.85 -3.38 -9.10
CA ASN A 38 4.78 -2.28 -8.86
C ASN A 38 4.67 -1.20 -9.94
N SER A 39 4.45 -1.57 -11.21
CA SER A 39 4.26 -0.59 -12.28
C SER A 39 3.00 0.28 -12.10
N GLN A 40 2.03 -0.19 -11.31
CA GLN A 40 0.79 0.55 -11.04
C GLN A 40 0.89 1.46 -9.79
N GLU A 41 1.96 1.39 -9.00
CA GLU A 41 2.11 2.18 -7.76
C GLU A 41 1.99 3.69 -8.03
N ALA A 42 2.67 4.20 -9.06
CA ALA A 42 2.59 5.61 -9.43
C ALA A 42 1.18 6.03 -9.87
N ALA A 43 0.46 5.16 -10.58
CA ALA A 43 -0.91 5.42 -11.01
C ALA A 43 -1.89 5.45 -9.82
N ALA A 44 -1.67 4.61 -8.80
CA ALA A 44 -2.49 4.62 -7.58
C ALA A 44 -2.36 5.93 -6.80
N LEU A 45 -1.18 6.57 -6.82
CA LEU A 45 -0.99 7.89 -6.20
C LEU A 45 -1.73 9.03 -6.91
N ALA A 46 -2.07 8.84 -8.19
CA ALA A 46 -2.84 9.80 -8.97
C ALA A 46 -4.37 9.65 -8.81
N THR A 47 -4.84 8.70 -7.99
CA THR A 47 -6.26 8.51 -7.71
C THR A 47 -6.82 9.63 -6.85
N LYS A 48 -8.13 9.86 -6.94
CA LYS A 48 -8.79 10.89 -6.14
C LYS A 48 -8.64 10.61 -4.64
N GLU A 49 -8.68 9.35 -4.25
CA GLU A 49 -8.54 8.89 -2.88
C GLU A 49 -7.15 9.20 -2.31
N ALA A 50 -6.09 8.96 -3.08
CA ALA A 50 -4.72 9.34 -2.70
C ALA A 50 -4.56 10.86 -2.59
N ILE A 51 -5.08 11.61 -3.58
CA ILE A 51 -4.94 13.07 -3.64
C ILE A 51 -5.74 13.77 -2.55
N SER A 52 -6.92 13.23 -2.19
CA SER A 52 -7.82 13.84 -1.20
C SER A 52 -7.51 13.41 0.23
N ALA A 53 -6.50 12.56 0.43
CA ALA A 53 -6.16 12.05 1.75
C ALA A 53 -5.40 13.11 2.56
N ASP A 54 -5.85 13.34 3.80
CA ASP A 54 -5.27 14.33 4.71
C ASP A 54 -4.03 13.77 5.43
N TYR A 55 -2.97 13.48 4.68
CA TYR A 55 -1.70 13.03 5.23
C TYR A 55 -0.54 13.78 4.57
N PRO A 56 0.53 14.11 5.33
CA PRO A 56 1.68 14.83 4.78
C PRO A 56 2.44 14.02 3.73
N THR A 57 2.36 12.69 3.78
CA THR A 57 2.99 11.81 2.79
C THR A 57 2.02 10.70 2.39
N ILE A 58 1.87 10.47 1.09
CA ILE A 58 1.06 9.38 0.55
C ILE A 58 1.98 8.45 -0.25
N ILE A 59 1.91 7.15 0.03
CA ILE A 59 2.66 6.14 -0.72
C ILE A 59 1.72 5.03 -1.18
N ALA A 60 2.07 4.39 -2.30
CA ALA A 60 1.40 3.19 -2.77
C ALA A 60 2.40 2.04 -2.72
N ARG A 61 1.97 0.89 -2.20
CA ARG A 61 2.82 -0.30 -2.10
C ARG A 61 2.09 -1.56 -2.49
N CYS A 62 2.82 -2.42 -3.18
CA CYS A 62 2.42 -3.79 -3.43
C CYS A 62 2.71 -4.69 -2.23
N VAL A 63 1.68 -5.38 -1.76
CA VAL A 63 1.74 -6.24 -0.58
C VAL A 63 1.11 -7.58 -0.90
N ASN A 64 1.59 -8.67 -0.30
CA ASN A 64 0.90 -9.95 -0.41
C ASN A 64 -0.24 -10.07 0.62
N GLY A 65 -1.12 -11.06 0.45
CA GLY A 65 -2.26 -11.28 1.35
C GLY A 65 -1.86 -11.49 2.83
N LYS A 66 -0.67 -12.05 3.10
CA LYS A 66 -0.16 -12.22 4.46
C LYS A 66 0.21 -10.88 5.10
N GLN A 67 0.87 -9.98 4.36
CA GLN A 67 1.18 -8.62 4.79
C GLN A 67 -0.11 -7.81 4.98
N LEU A 68 -1.05 -7.91 4.03
CA LEU A 68 -2.33 -7.20 4.12
C LEU A 68 -3.13 -7.62 5.37
N GLY A 69 -3.17 -8.91 5.67
CA GLY A 69 -3.83 -9.44 6.86
C GLY A 69 -3.12 -9.08 8.16
N ALA A 70 -1.78 -9.06 8.17
CA ALA A 70 -0.99 -8.68 9.34
C ALA A 70 -1.11 -7.19 9.68
N TRP A 71 -1.25 -6.34 8.66
CA TRP A 71 -1.30 -4.89 8.81
C TRP A 71 -2.72 -4.36 9.01
N GLY A 72 -3.74 -4.97 8.38
CA GLY A 72 -5.14 -4.61 8.58
C GLY A 72 -5.41 -3.11 8.43
N LEU A 73 -6.01 -2.51 9.45
CA LEU A 73 -6.23 -1.05 9.60
C LEU A 73 -5.29 -0.41 10.64
N LYS A 74 -4.25 -1.12 11.08
CA LYS A 74 -3.35 -0.62 12.12
C LYS A 74 -2.37 0.39 11.54
N THR A 75 -1.86 1.26 12.41
CA THR A 75 -0.70 2.10 12.09
C THR A 75 0.55 1.21 11.98
N ILE A 76 1.32 1.41 10.91
CA ILE A 76 2.50 0.64 10.53
C ILE A 76 3.68 1.61 10.48
N ASP A 77 4.82 1.20 11.03
CA ASP A 77 6.10 1.88 10.81
C ASP A 77 6.67 1.43 9.45
N MET A 78 6.71 2.32 8.46
CA MET A 78 7.24 1.99 7.13
C MET A 78 8.67 2.52 6.92
N SER A 79 9.21 3.27 7.88
CA SER A 79 10.60 3.76 7.94
C SER A 79 11.62 2.63 7.72
N ASN A 80 11.35 1.44 8.24
CA ASN A 80 12.22 0.27 8.10
C ASN A 80 11.93 -0.61 6.88
N LEU A 81 10.87 -0.33 6.12
CA LEU A 81 10.50 -1.10 4.91
C LEU A 81 11.04 -0.47 3.61
N LEU A 82 11.57 0.75 3.68
CA LEU A 82 12.15 1.50 2.56
C LEU A 82 13.69 1.61 2.63
N ARG A 83 14.32 0.97 3.62
CA ARG A 83 15.78 0.92 3.80
C ARG A 83 16.41 -0.30 3.12
#